data_AF-A0A660Y076-F1
#
_entry.id   AF-A0A660Y076-F1
#
_cell.length_a   1.000
_cell.length_b   1.000
_cell.length_c   1.000
_cell.angle_alpha   90.00
_cell.angle_beta   90.00
_cell.angle_gamma   90.00
#
_symmetry.space_group_name_H-M   'P 1'
#
loop_
_entity.id
_entity.type
_entity.pdbx_description
1 polymer ?
#
loop_
_entity_poly.entity_id
_entity_poly.type
_entity_poly.pdbx_seq_one_letter_code
_entity_poly.pdbx_strand_id
1 'polypeptide(L)'
;MKFSFKRDHITMKAIPIIITLFIINQISPGQSLIVEKQSGQKQYDIQAIENIRFNLSDSLSRESLSLSTVSGITQIALKTIDSIFFTGSSEINIAIKDSVVRFRTADIDFFSICPITVPDRQVSAIQGSQFITLILNDAVFHREPKIKNRILSGNFPDFLRNMITIKSEFKDLNGILHTVEYDVMPDYLSVGSTDDFCRMPMTPQTAQAIADSFGCILPTRKLVDDIWKHATVHLEPIPYPWSDASITVSRFRDHNRDIEAARIAAGGQLGELIAGIKKDVVICNALKTNPGYVAIYGWHHTTGIPIQPLYTGHFSEYVDYSHGIRLINEIVKIDGTPIRAQDILRDPVMYKLLSDENSPMSQPCYKY
;
A
#
# COMPACT_ATOMS: atom_id res chain seq x y z
N MET A 1 44.42 28.40 5.22
CA MET A 1 43.12 28.97 4.79
C MET A 1 42.05 27.93 5.09
N LYS A 2 41.05 28.21 5.94
CA LYS A 2 39.96 27.26 6.23
C LYS A 2 38.78 27.56 5.30
N PHE A 3 38.27 26.55 4.60
CA PHE A 3 36.95 26.62 3.97
C PHE A 3 36.00 25.68 4.70
N SER A 4 34.84 26.22 5.07
CA SER A 4 33.78 25.49 5.75
C SER A 4 32.66 25.20 4.76
N PHE A 5 32.33 23.92 4.57
CA PHE A 5 31.10 23.54 3.89
C PHE A 5 29.97 23.51 4.91
N LYS A 6 29.09 24.52 4.87
CA LYS A 6 27.73 24.35 5.38
C LYS A 6 27.02 23.32 4.50
N ARG A 7 26.34 22.36 5.14
CA ARG A 7 25.16 21.71 4.58
C ARG A 7 23.98 22.25 5.38
N ASP A 8 23.06 22.93 4.71
CA ASP A 8 21.83 23.39 5.35
C ASP A 8 20.88 22.20 5.48
N HIS A 9 20.38 21.97 6.68
CA HIS A 9 19.54 20.81 7.00
C HIS A 9 18.05 21.14 6.75
N ILE A 10 17.37 20.35 5.93
CA ILE A 10 15.93 20.47 5.70
C ILE A 10 15.17 19.87 6.90
N THR A 11 14.48 20.72 7.66
CA THR A 11 13.82 20.34 8.91
C THR A 11 12.41 19.79 8.67
N MET A 12 12.30 18.50 8.36
CA MET A 12 11.01 17.81 8.31
C MET A 12 10.41 17.66 9.71
N LYS A 13 9.23 18.24 9.96
CA LYS A 13 8.43 17.99 11.17
C LYS A 13 7.87 16.56 11.15
N ALA A 14 7.76 15.93 12.31
CA ALA A 14 7.30 14.56 12.48
C ALA A 14 6.14 14.46 13.48
N ILE A 15 5.25 13.51 13.23
CA ILE A 15 4.03 13.18 13.98
C ILE A 15 4.40 12.31 15.20
N PRO A 16 3.79 12.49 16.38
CA PRO A 16 4.13 11.70 17.56
C PRO A 16 3.51 10.29 17.57
N ILE A 17 4.35 9.28 17.73
CA ILE A 17 4.00 7.95 18.27
C ILE A 17 4.72 7.83 19.62
N ILE A 18 4.05 7.32 20.67
CA ILE A 18 4.58 7.29 22.04
C ILE A 18 4.81 5.85 22.52
N ILE A 19 6.10 5.50 22.70
CA ILE A 19 6.57 4.20 23.20
C ILE A 19 7.44 4.45 24.45
N THR A 20 7.34 3.58 25.47
CA THR A 20 7.74 3.89 26.86
C THR A 20 8.32 2.65 27.59
N LEU A 21 9.63 2.58 27.92
CA LEU A 21 10.25 1.30 28.40
C LEU A 21 11.65 1.36 29.10
N PHE A 22 11.79 1.57 30.42
CA PHE A 22 13.10 1.96 31.03
C PHE A 22 13.99 0.82 31.52
N ILE A 23 15.28 1.03 31.26
CA ILE A 23 16.42 0.30 31.78
C ILE A 23 17.04 1.09 32.95
N ILE A 24 16.93 0.57 34.17
CA ILE A 24 17.84 0.91 35.28
C ILE A 24 18.31 -0.42 35.89
N ASN A 25 19.62 -0.61 35.97
CA ASN A 25 20.18 -1.73 36.72
C ASN A 25 19.96 -1.52 38.23
N GLN A 26 19.43 -2.55 38.89
CA GLN A 26 19.14 -2.66 40.34
C GLN A 26 17.81 -2.07 40.86
N ILE A 27 16.73 -2.80 40.56
CA ILE A 27 15.55 -3.10 41.41
C ILE A 27 14.71 -1.91 41.93
N SER A 28 13.67 -1.56 41.18
CA SER A 28 12.32 -1.18 41.69
C SER A 28 11.30 -1.19 40.54
N PRO A 29 9.99 -1.43 40.77
CA PRO A 29 9.02 -1.65 39.70
C PRO A 29 8.59 -0.36 38.96
N GLY A 30 8.47 -0.46 37.61
CA GLY A 30 7.63 0.41 36.77
C GLY A 30 8.28 1.64 36.13
N GLN A 31 8.82 1.51 34.90
CA GLN A 31 9.50 2.59 34.13
C GLN A 31 9.44 2.30 32.59
N SER A 32 9.45 3.18 31.55
CA SER A 32 9.64 4.65 31.35
C SER A 32 10.84 5.20 30.51
N LEU A 33 11.55 4.45 29.64
CA LEU A 33 12.53 5.02 28.66
C LEU A 33 11.82 5.89 27.64
N ILE A 34 12.48 6.99 27.27
CA ILE A 34 11.93 8.06 26.44
C ILE A 34 12.70 8.09 25.12
N VAL A 35 11.99 7.86 24.00
CA VAL A 35 12.56 8.05 22.64
C VAL A 35 12.15 9.42 22.12
N GLU A 36 12.93 10.46 22.43
CA GLU A 36 12.72 11.76 21.82
C GLU A 36 13.18 11.79 20.35
N LYS A 37 12.21 12.09 19.47
CA LYS A 37 12.31 12.64 18.10
C LYS A 37 13.69 12.58 17.42
N GLN A 38 13.98 11.48 16.72
CA GLN A 38 14.88 11.49 15.56
C GLN A 38 14.34 10.57 14.47
N SER A 39 14.27 11.06 13.24
CA SER A 39 13.90 10.30 12.05
C SER A 39 15.06 9.46 11.55
N GLY A 40 14.84 8.15 11.40
CA GLY A 40 15.82 7.22 10.86
C GLY A 40 15.54 5.78 11.29
N GLN A 41 16.07 4.82 10.54
CA GLN A 41 16.06 3.40 10.92
C GLN A 41 16.93 3.22 12.17
N LYS A 42 16.32 2.89 13.31
CA LYS A 42 17.04 2.58 14.56
C LYS A 42 17.08 1.06 14.75
N GLN A 43 18.25 0.48 14.52
CA GLN A 43 18.54 -0.90 14.91
C GLN A 43 18.81 -0.94 16.42
N TYR A 44 18.14 -1.86 17.11
CA TYR A 44 18.32 -2.11 18.54
C TYR A 44 18.84 -3.53 18.74
N ASP A 45 19.61 -3.77 19.79
CA ASP A 45 19.93 -5.14 20.21
C ASP A 45 18.68 -5.76 20.85
N ILE A 46 18.29 -6.94 20.36
CA ILE A 46 17.16 -7.72 20.86
C ILE A 46 17.37 -8.14 22.32
N GLN A 47 18.62 -8.22 22.79
CA GLN A 47 18.98 -8.52 24.18
C GLN A 47 18.72 -7.34 25.14
N ALA A 48 18.44 -6.13 24.63
CA ALA A 48 18.23 -4.93 25.42
C ALA A 48 16.74 -4.52 25.55
N ILE A 49 15.80 -5.30 24.98
CA ILE A 49 14.37 -5.00 24.99
C ILE A 49 13.64 -6.12 25.74
N GLU A 50 13.28 -5.90 27.00
CA GLU A 50 12.54 -6.91 27.79
C GLU A 50 11.06 -7.00 27.37
N ASN A 51 10.46 -5.89 26.96
CA ASN A 51 9.04 -5.74 26.62
C ASN A 51 8.84 -4.66 25.54
N ILE A 52 7.69 -4.60 24.87
CA ILE A 52 7.20 -3.43 24.12
C ILE A 52 5.71 -3.23 24.41
N ARG A 53 5.26 -1.99 24.54
CA ARG A 53 3.83 -1.60 24.65
C ARG A 53 3.52 -0.44 23.71
N PHE A 54 2.37 -0.50 23.07
CA PHE A 54 1.88 0.53 22.15
C PHE A 54 0.80 1.37 22.85
N ASN A 55 1.06 2.67 23.04
CA ASN A 55 -0.01 3.61 23.37
C ASN A 55 -0.67 4.03 22.04
N LEU A 56 -1.96 3.71 21.88
CA LEU A 56 -2.70 3.82 20.61
C LEU A 56 -2.43 5.13 19.84
N SER A 57 -1.71 5.01 18.73
CA SER A 57 -1.44 6.06 17.75
C SER A 57 -2.66 6.28 16.85
N ASP A 58 -3.42 7.35 17.12
CA ASP A 58 -4.60 7.80 16.36
C ASP A 58 -5.77 6.79 16.25
N SER A 59 -6.98 7.22 16.59
CA SER A 59 -8.18 6.37 16.52
C SER A 59 -8.63 6.04 15.09
N LEU A 60 -8.11 6.77 14.09
CA LEU A 60 -8.32 6.46 12.67
C LEU A 60 -7.36 5.40 12.12
N SER A 61 -6.23 5.14 12.79
CA SER A 61 -5.15 4.33 12.24
C SER A 61 -5.50 2.83 12.14
N ARG A 62 -4.88 2.16 11.17
CA ARG A 62 -5.00 0.71 10.94
C ARG A 62 -3.63 0.02 10.97
N GLU A 63 -2.70 0.63 11.68
CA GLU A 63 -1.30 0.22 11.80
C GLU A 63 -1.16 -1.24 12.29
N SER A 64 -0.22 -1.98 11.71
CA SER A 64 0.17 -3.33 12.15
C SER A 64 1.63 -3.38 12.56
N LEU A 65 1.93 -4.26 13.52
CA LEU A 65 3.25 -4.84 13.65
C LEU A 65 3.41 -5.85 12.50
N SER A 66 4.35 -5.58 11.61
CA SER A 66 4.67 -6.43 10.46
C SER A 66 5.98 -7.16 10.75
N LEU A 67 5.94 -8.50 10.82
CA LEU A 67 7.11 -9.34 11.07
C LEU A 67 7.59 -9.96 9.74
N SER A 68 8.83 -9.70 9.35
CA SER A 68 9.51 -10.48 8.30
C SER A 68 10.01 -11.78 8.90
N THR A 69 9.59 -12.90 8.34
CA THR A 69 10.03 -14.22 8.78
C THR A 69 10.53 -15.07 7.63
N VAL A 70 11.29 -16.12 7.96
CA VAL A 70 11.70 -17.19 7.04
C VAL A 70 10.53 -17.91 6.35
N SER A 71 9.28 -17.66 6.78
CA SER A 71 8.04 -18.21 6.20
C SER A 71 7.19 -17.19 5.43
N GLY A 72 7.64 -15.93 5.33
CA GLY A 72 6.88 -14.81 4.77
C GLY A 72 6.56 -13.73 5.81
N ILE A 73 5.70 -12.77 5.43
CA ILE A 73 5.32 -11.65 6.31
C ILE A 73 3.98 -11.90 7.02
N THR A 74 4.00 -11.82 8.35
CA THR A 74 2.81 -11.81 9.23
C THR A 74 2.51 -10.40 9.74
N GLN A 75 1.23 -10.02 9.78
CA GLN A 75 0.78 -8.72 10.29
C GLN A 75 -0.25 -8.84 11.42
N ILE A 76 0.05 -8.18 12.54
CA ILE A 76 -0.80 -8.12 13.73
C ILE A 76 -1.19 -6.66 13.96
N ALA A 77 -2.50 -6.34 13.93
CA ALA A 77 -2.99 -4.98 14.15
C ALA A 77 -2.54 -4.43 15.53
N LEU A 78 -1.89 -3.27 15.57
CA LEU A 78 -1.33 -2.73 16.82
C LEU A 78 -2.39 -2.55 17.91
N LYS A 79 -3.60 -2.14 17.53
CA LYS A 79 -4.76 -1.98 18.43
C LYS A 79 -5.28 -3.29 19.06
N THR A 80 -4.67 -4.43 18.75
CA THR A 80 -4.99 -5.72 19.40
C THR A 80 -3.84 -6.27 20.23
N ILE A 81 -2.66 -5.63 20.24
CA ILE A 81 -1.48 -6.08 21.00
C ILE A 81 -1.46 -5.39 22.37
N ASP A 82 -1.60 -6.16 23.45
CA ASP A 82 -1.50 -5.63 24.81
C ASP A 82 -0.04 -5.48 25.25
N SER A 83 0.82 -6.40 24.82
CA SER A 83 2.29 -6.33 25.01
C SER A 83 3.04 -7.30 24.09
N ILE A 84 4.29 -6.97 23.81
CA ILE A 84 5.32 -7.90 23.31
C ILE A 84 6.29 -8.16 24.46
N PHE A 85 6.71 -9.42 24.66
CA PHE A 85 7.72 -9.80 25.66
C PHE A 85 8.58 -10.96 25.15
N PHE A 86 9.75 -11.17 25.77
CA PHE A 86 10.73 -12.16 25.34
C PHE A 86 10.87 -13.29 26.36
N THR A 87 10.86 -14.54 25.89
CA THR A 87 11.07 -15.73 26.73
C THR A 87 12.50 -16.23 26.49
N GLY A 88 13.44 -15.66 27.23
CA GLY A 88 14.87 -15.81 26.98
C GLY A 88 15.30 -15.18 25.65
N SER A 89 16.41 -15.63 25.08
CA SER A 89 16.92 -15.16 23.78
C SER A 89 16.30 -15.86 22.56
N SER A 90 15.43 -16.86 22.77
CA SER A 90 14.95 -17.78 21.72
C SER A 90 13.53 -17.52 21.20
N GLU A 91 12.69 -16.78 21.92
CA GLU A 91 11.27 -16.66 21.59
C GLU A 91 10.70 -15.27 21.88
N ILE A 92 10.00 -14.70 20.89
CA ILE A 92 9.16 -13.51 21.03
C ILE A 92 7.71 -13.95 21.26
N ASN A 93 7.10 -13.43 22.32
CA ASN A 93 5.69 -13.62 22.66
C ASN A 93 4.93 -12.31 22.42
N ILE A 94 3.77 -12.40 21.76
CA ILE A 94 2.89 -11.26 21.51
C ILE A 94 1.54 -11.55 22.14
N ALA A 95 1.22 -10.83 23.21
CA ALA A 95 -0.07 -10.93 23.91
C ALA A 95 -1.15 -10.17 23.14
N ILE A 96 -2.23 -10.88 22.82
CA ILE A 96 -3.38 -10.41 22.04
C ILE A 96 -4.64 -10.86 22.78
N LYS A 97 -5.14 -10.02 23.69
CA LYS A 97 -6.22 -10.29 24.63
C LYS A 97 -6.02 -11.62 25.37
N ASP A 98 -6.91 -12.58 25.12
CA ASP A 98 -6.97 -13.89 25.76
C ASP A 98 -5.99 -14.91 25.13
N SER A 99 -5.02 -14.45 24.32
CA SER A 99 -4.11 -15.31 23.55
C SER A 99 -2.67 -14.77 23.52
N VAL A 100 -1.71 -15.67 23.25
CA VAL A 100 -0.29 -15.31 23.04
C VAL A 100 0.21 -16.00 21.79
N VAL A 101 0.56 -15.22 20.77
CA VAL A 101 1.22 -15.68 19.55
C VAL A 101 2.73 -15.76 19.82
N ARG A 102 3.40 -16.80 19.30
CA ARG A 102 4.81 -17.09 19.56
C ARG A 102 5.58 -17.23 18.27
N PHE A 103 6.77 -16.64 18.24
CA PHE A 103 7.72 -16.73 17.15
C PHE A 103 9.11 -17.04 17.72
N ARG A 104 9.87 -17.92 17.07
CA ARG A 104 11.29 -18.08 17.44
C ARG A 104 12.05 -16.86 16.96
N THR A 105 12.96 -16.33 17.78
CA THR A 105 13.80 -15.17 17.38
C THR A 105 14.63 -15.48 16.13
N ALA A 106 15.07 -16.74 15.98
CA ALA A 106 15.79 -17.23 14.81
C ALA A 106 14.95 -17.39 13.52
N ASP A 107 13.62 -17.23 13.59
CA ASP A 107 12.73 -17.23 12.43
C ASP A 107 12.40 -15.82 11.92
N ILE A 108 12.79 -14.76 12.65
CA ILE A 108 12.46 -13.37 12.34
C ILE A 108 13.71 -12.63 11.85
N ASP A 109 13.65 -12.07 10.63
CA ASP A 109 14.73 -11.23 10.09
C ASP A 109 14.69 -9.83 10.71
N PHE A 110 13.49 -9.25 10.78
CA PHE A 110 13.18 -7.95 11.37
C PHE A 110 11.66 -7.80 11.59
N PHE A 111 11.26 -6.78 12.33
CA PHE A 111 9.89 -6.30 12.37
C PHE A 111 9.81 -4.79 12.16
N SER A 112 8.68 -4.31 11.67
CA SER A 112 8.40 -2.91 11.39
C SER A 112 6.96 -2.55 11.77
N ILE A 113 6.61 -1.26 11.72
CA ILE A 113 5.22 -0.83 11.71
C ILE A 113 4.80 -0.62 10.25
N CYS A 114 3.78 -1.31 9.79
CA CYS A 114 3.12 -1.03 8.51
C CYS A 114 1.88 -0.15 8.75
N PRO A 115 1.62 0.88 7.94
CA PRO A 115 0.48 1.80 8.14
C PRO A 115 -0.90 1.15 7.97
N ILE A 116 -0.97 -0.05 7.37
CA ILE A 116 -2.20 -0.84 7.25
C ILE A 116 -2.04 -2.22 7.91
N THR A 117 -3.14 -2.93 8.10
CA THR A 117 -3.16 -4.36 8.48
C THR A 117 -3.87 -5.13 7.37
N VAL A 118 -3.20 -6.12 6.78
CA VAL A 118 -3.78 -7.02 5.78
C VAL A 118 -3.64 -8.49 6.18
N PRO A 119 -4.57 -9.39 5.79
CA PRO A 119 -4.56 -10.79 6.26
C PRO A 119 -3.31 -11.56 5.82
N ASP A 120 -2.76 -12.38 6.72
CA ASP A 120 -1.61 -13.26 6.48
C ASP A 120 -1.85 -14.27 5.35
N ARG A 121 -0.81 -14.53 4.54
CA ARG A 121 -0.85 -15.54 3.49
C ARG A 121 -0.90 -16.93 4.11
N GLN A 122 -2.00 -17.64 3.89
CA GLN A 122 -2.12 -19.03 4.35
C GLN A 122 -1.07 -19.92 3.66
N VAL A 123 -0.40 -20.80 4.42
CA VAL A 123 0.63 -21.72 3.90
C VAL A 123 0.10 -22.61 2.77
N SER A 124 -1.18 -23.02 2.86
CA SER A 124 -1.88 -23.81 1.85
C SER A 124 -2.46 -22.99 0.67
N ALA A 125 -2.19 -21.69 0.60
CA ALA A 125 -2.70 -20.86 -0.49
C ALA A 125 -1.99 -21.14 -1.82
N ILE A 126 -2.78 -21.26 -2.89
CA ILE A 126 -2.29 -21.58 -4.23
C ILE A 126 -1.45 -20.47 -4.83
N GLN A 127 -0.53 -20.83 -5.72
CA GLN A 127 0.34 -19.89 -6.43
C GLN A 127 -0.39 -19.12 -7.54
N GLY A 128 0.24 -18.07 -8.07
CA GLY A 128 -0.32 -17.23 -9.14
C GLY A 128 -0.66 -18.01 -10.40
N SER A 129 0.29 -18.82 -10.90
CA SER A 129 0.12 -19.70 -12.07
C SER A 129 -1.04 -20.69 -11.90
N GLN A 130 -1.19 -21.26 -10.71
CA GLN A 130 -2.27 -22.17 -10.34
C GLN A 130 -3.62 -21.45 -10.34
N PHE A 131 -3.67 -20.23 -9.81
CA PHE A 131 -4.90 -19.42 -9.82
C PHE A 131 -5.29 -18.96 -11.23
N ILE A 132 -4.32 -18.54 -12.04
CA ILE A 132 -4.51 -18.22 -13.46
C ILE A 132 -5.09 -19.42 -14.23
N THR A 133 -4.63 -20.63 -13.93
CA THR A 133 -5.16 -21.87 -14.52
C THR A 133 -6.59 -22.15 -14.06
N LEU A 134 -6.89 -21.94 -12.78
CA LEU A 134 -8.22 -22.12 -12.18
C LEU A 134 -9.30 -21.20 -12.78
N ILE A 135 -8.92 -20.00 -13.23
CA ILE A 135 -9.85 -18.97 -13.74
C ILE A 135 -9.74 -18.74 -15.25
N LEU A 136 -8.92 -19.53 -15.97
CA LEU A 136 -8.49 -19.26 -17.34
C LEU A 136 -9.63 -18.95 -18.33
N ASN A 137 -10.77 -19.63 -18.17
CA ASN A 137 -11.96 -19.53 -19.00
C ASN A 137 -13.17 -18.92 -18.27
N ASP A 138 -12.99 -18.33 -17.08
CA ASP A 138 -14.10 -17.70 -16.36
C ASP A 138 -14.57 -16.41 -17.05
N ALA A 139 -15.87 -16.32 -17.31
CA ALA A 139 -16.52 -15.03 -17.54
C ALA A 139 -16.37 -14.12 -16.32
N VAL A 140 -16.33 -12.80 -16.53
CA VAL A 140 -16.06 -11.78 -15.49
C VAL A 140 -16.87 -12.04 -14.20
N PHE A 141 -18.19 -12.21 -14.31
CA PHE A 141 -19.07 -12.48 -13.16
C PHE A 141 -18.65 -13.69 -12.27
N HIS A 142 -18.05 -14.73 -12.84
CA HIS A 142 -17.54 -15.90 -12.08
C HIS A 142 -16.09 -15.72 -11.63
N ARG A 143 -15.30 -14.90 -12.35
CA ARG A 143 -13.90 -14.60 -12.05
C ARG A 143 -13.75 -13.66 -10.85
N GLU A 144 -14.56 -12.61 -10.81
CA GLU A 144 -14.45 -11.50 -9.84
C GLU A 144 -14.58 -11.96 -8.36
N PRO A 145 -15.55 -12.81 -7.97
CA PRO A 145 -15.60 -13.35 -6.60
C PRO A 145 -14.39 -14.23 -6.26
N LYS A 146 -13.83 -14.96 -7.22
CA LYS A 146 -12.63 -15.79 -7.01
C LYS A 146 -11.40 -14.91 -6.76
N ILE A 147 -11.24 -13.81 -7.51
CA ILE A 147 -10.19 -12.80 -7.29
C ILE A 147 -10.34 -12.20 -5.89
N LYS A 148 -11.54 -11.68 -5.57
CA LYS A 148 -11.84 -11.05 -4.27
C LYS A 148 -11.49 -11.98 -3.10
N ASN A 149 -11.95 -13.23 -3.17
CA ASN A 149 -11.74 -14.20 -2.09
C ASN A 149 -10.26 -14.58 -1.92
N ARG A 150 -9.43 -14.56 -2.98
CA ARG A 150 -7.98 -14.79 -2.85
C ARG A 150 -7.26 -13.62 -2.17
N ILE A 151 -7.57 -12.38 -2.57
CA ILE A 151 -6.90 -11.21 -1.99
C ILE A 151 -7.36 -10.98 -0.54
N LEU A 152 -8.67 -11.10 -0.25
CA LEU A 152 -9.21 -10.99 1.11
C LEU A 152 -8.83 -12.16 2.05
N SER A 153 -8.28 -13.26 1.54
CA SER A 153 -7.68 -14.34 2.36
C SER A 153 -6.14 -14.28 2.40
N GLY A 154 -5.55 -13.14 2.03
CA GLY A 154 -4.11 -12.91 2.13
C GLY A 154 -3.27 -13.56 1.04
N ASN A 155 -3.85 -14.16 -0.01
CA ASN A 155 -3.08 -14.83 -1.07
C ASN A 155 -2.54 -13.86 -2.12
N PHE A 156 -1.66 -12.96 -1.70
CA PHE A 156 -0.91 -12.04 -2.54
C PHE A 156 0.54 -11.92 -2.05
N PRO A 157 1.48 -11.46 -2.90
CA PRO A 157 2.90 -11.35 -2.56
C PRO A 157 3.21 -10.51 -1.33
N ASP A 158 4.22 -10.91 -0.57
CA ASP A 158 4.56 -10.24 0.68
C ASP A 158 5.18 -8.85 0.46
N PHE A 159 5.82 -8.62 -0.69
CA PHE A 159 6.30 -7.29 -1.04
C PHE A 159 5.19 -6.23 -1.17
N LEU A 160 3.93 -6.64 -1.43
CA LEU A 160 2.77 -5.72 -1.43
C LEU A 160 2.29 -5.35 -0.02
N ARG A 161 2.73 -6.06 1.03
CA ARG A 161 2.37 -5.77 2.43
C ARG A 161 3.17 -4.60 3.01
N ASN A 162 4.28 -4.25 2.38
CA ASN A 162 5.15 -3.14 2.76
C ASN A 162 4.76 -1.90 1.96
N MET A 163 3.94 -1.04 2.55
CA MET A 163 3.51 0.21 1.93
C MET A 163 4.68 1.21 1.86
N ILE A 164 4.75 2.00 0.79
CA ILE A 164 5.72 3.08 0.60
C ILE A 164 5.07 4.41 0.99
N THR A 165 5.62 5.11 1.99
CA THR A 165 5.18 6.47 2.34
C THR A 165 5.75 7.48 1.36
N ILE A 166 4.88 8.10 0.57
CA ILE A 166 5.20 9.26 -0.29
C ILE A 166 5.01 10.55 0.53
N LYS A 167 5.87 11.55 0.30
CA LYS A 167 5.75 12.91 0.83
C LYS A 167 5.87 13.94 -0.30
N SER A 168 4.83 14.74 -0.48
CA SER A 168 4.75 15.79 -1.51
C SER A 168 4.26 17.11 -0.92
N GLU A 169 4.57 18.23 -1.58
CA GLU A 169 3.99 19.54 -1.27
C GLU A 169 2.91 19.88 -2.28
N PHE A 170 1.67 20.07 -1.83
CA PHE A 170 0.52 20.37 -2.67
C PHE A 170 -0.17 21.67 -2.23
N LYS A 171 -0.85 22.32 -3.17
CA LYS A 171 -1.67 23.50 -2.88
C LYS A 171 -3.15 23.13 -2.73
N ASP A 172 -3.80 23.75 -1.74
CA ASP A 172 -5.25 23.74 -1.59
C ASP A 172 -5.93 24.61 -2.67
N LEU A 173 -7.26 24.75 -2.60
CA LEU A 173 -7.99 25.64 -3.53
C LEU A 173 -7.59 27.13 -3.40
N ASN A 174 -7.15 27.58 -2.21
CA ASN A 174 -6.74 28.96 -1.97
C ASN A 174 -5.28 29.24 -2.39
N GLY A 175 -4.51 28.21 -2.76
CA GLY A 175 -3.10 28.31 -3.11
C GLY A 175 -2.12 28.20 -1.92
N ILE A 176 -2.63 27.90 -0.72
CA ILE A 176 -1.86 27.59 0.49
C ILE A 176 -1.13 26.27 0.27
N LEU A 177 0.17 26.23 0.60
CA LEU A 177 1.01 25.05 0.44
C LEU A 177 0.97 24.19 1.70
N HIS A 178 0.68 22.90 1.52
CA HIS A 178 0.60 21.89 2.57
C HIS A 178 1.58 20.74 2.29
N THR A 179 2.19 20.21 3.35
CA THR A 179 2.82 18.88 3.31
C THR A 179 1.73 17.82 3.26
N VAL A 180 1.81 16.90 2.30
CA VAL A 180 0.91 15.77 2.15
C VAL A 180 1.73 14.47 2.16
N GLU A 181 1.49 13.63 3.18
CA GLU A 181 2.11 12.32 3.34
C GLU A 181 1.05 11.22 3.22
N TYR A 182 1.27 10.23 2.34
CA TYR A 182 0.34 9.14 2.09
C TYR A 182 1.09 7.84 1.79
N ASP A 183 0.53 6.71 2.21
CA ASP A 183 1.16 5.39 2.03
C ASP A 183 0.51 4.65 0.84
N VAL A 184 1.33 4.09 -0.05
CA VAL A 184 0.86 3.42 -1.28
C VAL A 184 1.46 2.02 -1.44
N MET A 185 0.73 1.09 -2.05
CA MET A 185 1.30 -0.20 -2.44
C MET A 185 2.39 -0.01 -3.53
N PRO A 186 3.56 -0.66 -3.40
CA PRO A 186 4.68 -0.50 -4.32
C PRO A 186 4.34 -0.91 -5.76
N ASP A 187 3.44 -1.87 -5.92
CA ASP A 187 2.96 -2.41 -7.20
C ASP A 187 1.43 -2.65 -7.14
N TYR A 188 0.85 -3.19 -8.20
CA TYR A 188 -0.56 -3.48 -8.35
C TYR A 188 -0.96 -4.80 -7.66
N LEU A 189 -2.21 -4.86 -7.18
CA LEU A 189 -2.81 -6.05 -6.59
C LEU A 189 -2.60 -7.28 -7.48
N SER A 190 -2.07 -8.31 -6.86
CA SER A 190 -1.66 -9.57 -7.49
C SER A 190 -2.22 -10.74 -6.70
N VAL A 191 -2.31 -11.92 -7.31
CA VAL A 191 -2.62 -13.17 -6.61
C VAL A 191 -1.45 -14.13 -6.72
N GLY A 192 -1.04 -14.73 -5.60
CA GLY A 192 0.08 -15.69 -5.54
C GLY A 192 0.99 -15.52 -4.32
N SER A 193 2.26 -15.89 -4.46
CA SER A 193 3.36 -15.63 -3.53
C SER A 193 4.40 -14.69 -4.18
N THR A 194 5.44 -14.30 -3.45
CA THR A 194 6.54 -13.48 -4.00
C THR A 194 7.22 -14.11 -5.22
N ASP A 195 7.31 -15.45 -5.28
CA ASP A 195 8.02 -16.18 -6.36
C ASP A 195 7.10 -16.56 -7.54
N ASP A 196 5.80 -16.71 -7.31
CA ASP A 196 4.80 -17.01 -8.34
C ASP A 196 3.50 -16.23 -8.09
N PHE A 197 3.36 -15.10 -8.80
CA PHE A 197 2.19 -14.24 -8.78
C PHE A 197 1.78 -13.76 -10.17
N CYS A 198 0.54 -13.29 -10.28
CA CYS A 198 0.07 -12.49 -11.40
C CYS A 198 -0.64 -11.24 -10.91
N ARG A 199 -0.20 -10.06 -11.38
CA ARG A 199 -0.97 -8.80 -11.29
C ARG A 199 -2.35 -9.01 -11.90
N MET A 200 -3.39 -8.60 -11.18
CA MET A 200 -4.76 -9.08 -11.43
C MET A 200 -5.70 -7.94 -11.82
N PRO A 201 -5.93 -7.70 -13.12
CA PRO A 201 -7.05 -6.90 -13.59
C PRO A 201 -8.38 -7.43 -13.03
N MET A 202 -9.21 -6.51 -12.53
CA MET A 202 -10.53 -6.78 -11.95
C MET A 202 -11.45 -5.57 -12.17
N THR A 203 -12.74 -5.75 -11.90
CA THR A 203 -13.75 -4.68 -11.95
C THR A 203 -13.50 -3.64 -10.84
N PRO A 204 -13.89 -2.37 -11.02
CA PRO A 204 -13.75 -1.37 -9.97
C PRO A 204 -14.58 -1.70 -8.72
N GLN A 205 -15.68 -2.46 -8.86
CA GLN A 205 -16.46 -2.98 -7.73
C GLN A 205 -15.64 -3.94 -6.86
N THR A 206 -14.97 -4.93 -7.46
CA THR A 206 -14.07 -5.84 -6.73
C THR A 206 -12.91 -5.07 -6.10
N ALA A 207 -12.32 -4.13 -6.86
CA ALA A 207 -11.21 -3.31 -6.40
C ALA A 207 -11.58 -2.47 -5.16
N GLN A 208 -12.73 -1.78 -5.19
CA GLN A 208 -13.24 -1.01 -4.05
C GLN A 208 -13.56 -1.89 -2.85
N ALA A 209 -14.21 -3.05 -3.07
CA ALA A 209 -14.51 -3.98 -1.98
C ALA A 209 -13.25 -4.51 -1.26
N ILE A 210 -12.13 -4.63 -1.97
CA ILE A 210 -10.82 -4.96 -1.38
C ILE A 210 -10.23 -3.73 -0.66
N ALA A 211 -10.28 -2.55 -1.29
CA ALA A 211 -9.77 -1.31 -0.73
C ALA A 211 -10.41 -1.00 0.63
N ASP A 212 -11.74 -0.96 0.70
CA ASP A 212 -12.52 -0.70 1.93
C ASP A 212 -12.21 -1.75 3.02
N SER A 213 -12.09 -3.03 2.63
CA SER A 213 -11.73 -4.12 3.54
C SER A 213 -10.35 -3.91 4.19
N PHE A 214 -9.37 -3.42 3.43
CA PHE A 214 -8.02 -3.13 3.93
C PHE A 214 -7.87 -1.74 4.58
N GLY A 215 -8.84 -0.84 4.40
CA GLY A 215 -8.76 0.55 4.87
C GLY A 215 -7.96 1.43 3.94
N CYS A 216 -8.20 1.26 2.65
CA CYS A 216 -7.52 1.92 1.55
C CYS A 216 -8.55 2.58 0.62
N ILE A 217 -8.08 3.47 -0.23
CA ILE A 217 -8.80 3.99 -1.39
C ILE A 217 -8.11 3.58 -2.69
N LEU A 218 -8.85 3.69 -3.79
CA LEU A 218 -8.28 3.74 -5.13
C LEU A 218 -7.71 5.14 -5.40
N PRO A 219 -6.66 5.30 -6.23
CA PRO A 219 -6.03 6.59 -6.47
C PRO A 219 -6.95 7.56 -7.23
N THR A 220 -6.71 8.87 -7.08
CA THR A 220 -7.17 9.86 -8.07
C THR A 220 -6.14 9.98 -9.20
N ARG A 221 -6.50 10.60 -10.32
CA ARG A 221 -5.53 10.97 -11.37
C ARG A 221 -4.29 11.70 -10.82
N LYS A 222 -4.51 12.75 -10.01
CA LYS A 222 -3.45 13.53 -9.36
C LYS A 222 -2.46 12.65 -8.58
N LEU A 223 -2.97 11.64 -7.85
CA LEU A 223 -2.14 10.74 -7.07
C LEU A 223 -1.39 9.73 -7.93
N VAL A 224 -1.96 9.23 -9.04
CA VAL A 224 -1.19 8.39 -10.00
C VAL A 224 -0.02 9.19 -10.61
N ASP A 225 -0.25 10.45 -11.00
CA ASP A 225 0.80 11.34 -11.52
C ASP A 225 1.91 11.59 -10.48
N ASP A 226 1.58 11.58 -9.20
CA ASP A 226 2.54 11.81 -8.12
C ASP A 226 3.29 10.56 -7.68
N ILE A 227 2.59 9.41 -7.61
CA ILE A 227 3.18 8.07 -7.48
C ILE A 227 4.21 7.83 -8.58
N TRP A 228 3.92 8.26 -9.82
CA TRP A 228 4.89 8.16 -10.91
C TRP A 228 6.16 8.97 -10.64
N LYS A 229 6.09 10.18 -10.07
CA LYS A 229 7.28 11.00 -9.77
C LYS A 229 8.16 10.41 -8.66
N HIS A 230 7.56 9.72 -7.70
CA HIS A 230 8.26 9.12 -6.55
C HIS A 230 8.69 7.66 -6.79
N ALA A 231 8.25 7.04 -7.89
CA ALA A 231 8.67 5.69 -8.26
C ALA A 231 10.19 5.63 -8.49
N THR A 232 10.83 4.58 -7.98
CA THR A 232 12.25 4.29 -8.23
C THR A 232 12.45 3.44 -9.49
N VAL A 233 11.39 2.75 -9.94
CA VAL A 233 11.38 1.93 -11.15
C VAL A 233 10.34 2.45 -12.14
N HIS A 234 10.79 3.17 -13.17
CA HIS A 234 9.98 3.53 -14.33
C HIS A 234 10.22 2.53 -15.46
N LEU A 235 9.16 1.87 -15.94
CA LEU A 235 9.22 1.07 -17.16
C LEU A 235 8.36 1.72 -18.25
N GLU A 236 8.78 1.57 -19.50
CA GLU A 236 7.93 1.92 -20.64
C GLU A 236 6.68 1.01 -20.69
N PRO A 237 5.50 1.56 -21.03
CA PRO A 237 4.29 0.78 -21.26
C PRO A 237 4.49 -0.34 -22.29
N ILE A 238 3.86 -1.50 -22.05
CA ILE A 238 3.93 -2.68 -22.94
C ILE A 238 2.55 -2.94 -23.59
N PRO A 239 2.15 -2.14 -24.60
CA PRO A 239 0.85 -2.30 -25.25
C PRO A 239 0.84 -3.48 -26.23
N TYR A 240 -0.22 -4.29 -26.16
CA TYR A 240 -0.61 -5.19 -27.24
C TYR A 240 -1.71 -4.54 -28.10
N PRO A 241 -1.75 -4.81 -29.42
CA PRO A 241 -2.89 -4.45 -30.27
C PRO A 241 -4.22 -4.95 -29.69
N TRP A 242 -5.25 -4.10 -29.72
CA TRP A 242 -6.57 -4.44 -29.19
C TRP A 242 -7.20 -5.62 -29.95
N SER A 243 -7.80 -6.54 -29.21
CA SER A 243 -8.53 -7.71 -29.70
C SER A 243 -9.36 -8.32 -28.56
N ASP A 244 -10.21 -9.32 -28.84
CA ASP A 244 -10.91 -10.06 -27.76
C ASP A 244 -9.92 -10.71 -26.78
N ALA A 245 -8.73 -11.05 -27.25
CA ALA A 245 -7.61 -11.51 -26.41
C ALA A 245 -7.01 -10.40 -25.51
N SER A 246 -7.60 -9.20 -25.43
CA SER A 246 -7.25 -8.17 -24.44
C SER A 246 -7.96 -8.37 -23.09
N ILE A 247 -9.13 -9.01 -23.07
CA ILE A 247 -9.94 -9.22 -21.85
C ILE A 247 -9.80 -10.64 -21.25
N THR A 248 -8.97 -11.50 -21.85
CA THR A 248 -8.76 -12.89 -21.42
C THR A 248 -7.71 -13.01 -20.31
N VAL A 249 -7.92 -13.97 -19.40
CA VAL A 249 -6.99 -14.29 -18.31
C VAL A 249 -5.60 -14.73 -18.83
N SER A 250 -5.55 -15.39 -19.97
CA SER A 250 -4.28 -15.71 -20.66
C SER A 250 -3.44 -14.46 -20.94
N ARG A 251 -4.07 -13.35 -21.34
CA ARG A 251 -3.38 -12.08 -21.58
C ARG A 251 -2.94 -11.40 -20.29
N PHE A 252 -3.68 -11.57 -19.20
CA PHE A 252 -3.30 -11.02 -17.89
C PHE A 252 -1.98 -11.64 -17.43
N ARG A 253 -1.87 -12.98 -17.55
CA ARG A 253 -0.63 -13.75 -17.34
C ARG A 253 0.50 -13.28 -18.27
N ASP A 254 0.24 -13.16 -19.57
CA ASP A 254 1.27 -12.81 -20.55
C ASP A 254 1.79 -11.38 -20.34
N HIS A 255 0.93 -10.41 -20.04
CA HIS A 255 1.34 -9.06 -19.66
C HIS A 255 2.14 -9.05 -18.35
N ASN A 256 1.76 -9.86 -17.36
CA ASN A 256 2.52 -9.94 -16.10
C ASN A 256 3.93 -10.50 -16.32
N ARG A 257 4.10 -11.54 -17.15
CA ARG A 257 5.42 -12.07 -17.54
C ARG A 257 6.27 -11.00 -18.21
N ASP A 258 5.69 -10.23 -19.13
CA ASP A 258 6.45 -9.25 -19.91
C ASP A 258 6.81 -8.02 -19.08
N ILE A 259 5.97 -7.63 -18.11
CA ILE A 259 6.33 -6.66 -17.06
C ILE A 259 7.47 -7.19 -16.18
N GLU A 260 7.43 -8.45 -15.72
CA GLU A 260 8.51 -9.01 -14.90
C GLU A 260 9.84 -9.08 -15.65
N ALA A 261 9.81 -9.45 -16.94
CA ALA A 261 10.99 -9.43 -17.79
C ALA A 261 11.57 -8.01 -17.94
N ALA A 262 10.72 -7.00 -18.14
CA ALA A 262 11.13 -5.61 -18.22
C ALA A 262 11.68 -5.06 -16.87
N ARG A 263 11.04 -5.42 -15.74
CA ARG A 263 11.51 -5.08 -14.38
C ARG A 263 12.91 -5.63 -14.12
N ILE A 264 13.13 -6.91 -14.43
CA ILE A 264 14.43 -7.57 -14.27
C ILE A 264 15.47 -6.96 -15.21
N ALA A 265 15.12 -6.65 -16.46
CA ALA A 265 16.02 -6.00 -17.43
C ALA A 265 16.43 -4.58 -17.01
N ALA A 266 15.55 -3.85 -16.30
CA ALA A 266 15.85 -2.55 -15.70
C ALA A 266 16.62 -2.64 -14.36
N GLY A 267 16.81 -3.85 -13.82
CA GLY A 267 17.46 -4.08 -12.51
C GLY A 267 16.58 -3.77 -11.29
N GLY A 268 15.31 -3.43 -11.49
CA GLY A 268 14.38 -3.09 -10.41
C GLY A 268 13.97 -4.30 -9.57
N GLN A 269 13.80 -4.11 -8.26
CA GLN A 269 13.55 -5.17 -7.29
C GLN A 269 12.05 -5.28 -6.94
N LEU A 270 11.64 -6.40 -6.33
CA LEU A 270 10.27 -6.54 -5.82
C LEU A 270 10.12 -5.74 -4.52
N GLY A 271 9.03 -4.98 -4.41
CA GLY A 271 8.79 -4.06 -3.29
C GLY A 271 9.32 -2.64 -3.49
N GLU A 272 10.06 -2.38 -4.58
CA GLU A 272 10.28 -1.00 -5.05
C GLU A 272 8.99 -0.39 -5.60
N LEU A 273 8.85 0.93 -5.50
CA LEU A 273 7.72 1.65 -6.07
C LEU A 273 7.90 1.70 -7.60
N ILE A 274 7.12 0.87 -8.31
CA ILE A 274 7.17 0.72 -9.76
C ILE A 274 6.01 1.46 -10.44
N ALA A 275 6.27 2.18 -11.52
CA ALA A 275 5.27 2.94 -12.28
C ALA A 275 5.41 2.77 -13.81
N GLY A 276 4.40 3.24 -14.55
CA GLY A 276 4.33 3.18 -16.02
C GLY A 276 3.76 1.89 -16.62
N ILE A 277 3.69 0.80 -15.84
CA ILE A 277 3.33 -0.54 -16.34
C ILE A 277 1.83 -0.82 -16.56
N LYS A 278 0.92 0.01 -16.03
CA LYS A 278 -0.54 -0.17 -16.12
C LYS A 278 -1.30 1.14 -16.27
N LYS A 279 -2.56 1.05 -16.73
CA LYS A 279 -3.61 2.05 -16.51
C LYS A 279 -4.18 1.82 -15.11
N ASP A 280 -4.00 2.77 -14.19
CA ASP A 280 -4.63 2.73 -12.88
C ASP A 280 -6.15 2.91 -13.00
N VAL A 281 -6.91 2.08 -12.28
CA VAL A 281 -8.35 2.31 -12.05
C VAL A 281 -8.47 3.36 -10.94
N VAL A 282 -9.06 4.52 -11.29
CA VAL A 282 -9.06 5.71 -10.44
C VAL A 282 -10.46 6.07 -9.92
N ILE A 283 -10.52 6.94 -8.91
CA ILE A 283 -11.73 7.68 -8.51
C ILE A 283 -11.71 9.12 -9.07
N CYS A 284 -12.89 9.61 -9.48
CA CYS A 284 -13.10 10.95 -10.04
C CYS A 284 -14.56 11.39 -9.89
N ASN A 285 -14.88 12.69 -10.05
CA ASN A 285 -16.26 13.19 -9.94
C ASN A 285 -17.25 12.48 -10.88
N ALA A 286 -16.80 12.05 -12.06
CA ALA A 286 -17.63 11.39 -13.06
C ALA A 286 -18.25 10.06 -12.58
N LEU A 287 -17.72 9.42 -11.52
CA LEU A 287 -18.33 8.21 -10.93
C LEU A 287 -19.70 8.44 -10.30
N LYS A 288 -20.06 9.71 -10.02
CA LYS A 288 -21.39 10.10 -9.54
C LYS A 288 -22.37 10.36 -10.68
N THR A 289 -21.91 10.92 -11.81
CA THR A 289 -22.76 11.26 -12.96
C THR A 289 -22.92 10.08 -13.93
N ASN A 290 -21.91 9.21 -14.00
CA ASN A 290 -21.82 8.07 -14.91
C ASN A 290 -21.72 6.76 -14.09
N PRO A 291 -22.72 6.40 -13.27
CA PRO A 291 -22.70 5.14 -12.52
C PRO A 291 -22.68 3.94 -13.48
N GLY A 292 -21.95 2.88 -13.11
CA GLY A 292 -21.76 1.70 -13.97
C GLY A 292 -20.66 1.84 -15.03
N TYR A 293 -19.83 2.88 -14.96
CA TYR A 293 -18.62 3.04 -15.77
C TYR A 293 -17.35 2.93 -14.93
N VAL A 294 -16.25 2.48 -15.53
CA VAL A 294 -14.91 2.49 -14.93
C VAL A 294 -14.14 3.73 -15.36
N ALA A 295 -13.45 4.38 -14.42
CA ALA A 295 -12.50 5.45 -14.71
C ALA A 295 -11.07 4.88 -14.74
N ILE A 296 -10.37 5.06 -15.86
CA ILE A 296 -8.99 4.60 -16.05
C ILE A 296 -8.07 5.75 -16.45
N TYR A 297 -6.82 5.70 -15.99
CA TYR A 297 -5.81 6.74 -16.24
C TYR A 297 -4.37 6.18 -16.23
N GLY A 298 -3.44 6.89 -16.85
CA GLY A 298 -2.01 6.70 -16.65
C GLY A 298 -1.35 5.89 -17.76
N TRP A 299 -0.74 4.75 -17.42
CA TRP A 299 0.12 3.99 -18.32
C TRP A 299 1.22 4.90 -18.90
N HIS A 300 1.94 5.55 -17.98
CA HIS A 300 2.91 6.60 -18.29
C HIS A 300 4.21 6.05 -18.90
N HIS A 301 4.71 6.74 -19.92
CA HIS A 301 6.09 6.63 -20.38
C HIS A 301 7.11 6.98 -19.27
N THR A 302 8.38 6.65 -19.44
CA THR A 302 9.48 7.09 -18.57
C THR A 302 9.73 8.61 -18.62
N THR A 303 9.02 9.32 -19.50
CA THR A 303 8.95 10.80 -19.56
C THR A 303 7.88 11.40 -18.66
N GLY A 304 7.03 10.59 -18.02
CA GLY A 304 5.90 11.05 -17.20
C GLY A 304 4.67 11.46 -18.00
N ILE A 305 4.63 11.17 -19.30
CA ILE A 305 3.46 11.41 -20.16
C ILE A 305 2.56 10.15 -20.13
N PRO A 306 1.28 10.26 -19.74
CA PRO A 306 0.32 9.14 -19.76
C PRO A 306 -0.08 8.77 -21.19
N ILE A 307 -0.05 7.48 -21.53
CA ILE A 307 -0.73 6.99 -22.77
C ILE A 307 -2.25 7.06 -22.60
N GLN A 308 -2.75 6.82 -21.39
CA GLN A 308 -4.18 6.82 -21.07
C GLN A 308 -4.58 8.15 -20.39
N PRO A 309 -5.14 9.13 -21.12
CA PRO A 309 -5.83 10.25 -20.48
C PRO A 309 -7.06 9.75 -19.70
N LEU A 310 -7.56 10.56 -18.76
CA LEU A 310 -8.68 10.16 -17.90
C LEU A 310 -9.90 9.79 -18.74
N TYR A 311 -10.28 8.52 -18.69
CA TYR A 311 -11.30 7.97 -19.56
C TYR A 311 -12.36 7.20 -18.77
N THR A 312 -13.62 7.53 -19.03
CA THR A 312 -14.82 7.01 -18.34
C THR A 312 -15.86 6.45 -19.33
N GLY A 313 -15.43 6.07 -20.54
CA GLY A 313 -16.31 5.59 -21.61
C GLY A 313 -16.48 4.07 -21.68
N HIS A 314 -15.90 3.31 -20.75
CA HIS A 314 -16.11 1.87 -20.62
C HIS A 314 -17.04 1.54 -19.44
N PHE A 315 -17.99 0.63 -19.65
CA PHE A 315 -18.78 0.05 -18.56
C PHE A 315 -17.88 -0.64 -17.53
N SER A 316 -18.32 -0.72 -16.28
CA SER A 316 -17.53 -1.24 -15.16
C SER A 316 -17.08 -2.70 -15.30
N GLU A 317 -17.80 -3.46 -16.09
CA GLU A 317 -17.58 -4.87 -16.44
C GLU A 317 -16.45 -5.05 -17.46
N TYR A 318 -16.00 -3.96 -18.11
CA TYR A 318 -14.82 -3.97 -18.97
C TYR A 318 -13.54 -4.05 -18.13
N VAL A 319 -12.79 -5.13 -18.33
CA VAL A 319 -11.51 -5.38 -17.63
C VAL A 319 -10.51 -5.96 -18.63
N ASP A 320 -9.55 -5.14 -19.06
CA ASP A 320 -8.46 -5.55 -19.94
C ASP A 320 -7.14 -5.80 -19.18
N TYR A 321 -6.17 -6.41 -19.87
CA TYR A 321 -4.82 -6.71 -19.36
C TYR A 321 -4.02 -5.51 -18.86
N SER A 322 -4.34 -4.30 -19.33
CA SER A 322 -3.67 -3.04 -19.01
C SER A 322 -4.23 -2.36 -17.77
N HIS A 323 -5.40 -2.77 -17.26
CA HIS A 323 -5.92 -2.30 -15.97
C HIS A 323 -5.00 -2.74 -14.81
N GLY A 324 -4.76 -1.81 -13.88
CA GLY A 324 -4.05 -2.04 -12.63
C GLY A 324 -4.85 -1.48 -11.45
N ILE A 325 -4.92 -2.26 -10.37
CA ILE A 325 -5.48 -1.80 -9.09
C ILE A 325 -4.33 -1.55 -8.12
N ARG A 326 -4.10 -0.30 -7.76
CA ARG A 326 -3.14 0.09 -6.72
C ARG A 326 -3.93 0.65 -5.54
N LEU A 327 -3.50 0.34 -4.32
CA LEU A 327 -4.15 0.83 -3.10
C LEU A 327 -3.31 1.92 -2.45
N ILE A 328 -3.98 2.97 -2.00
CA ILE A 328 -3.44 4.02 -1.12
C ILE A 328 -4.14 3.90 0.24
N ASN A 329 -3.43 4.03 1.35
CA ASN A 329 -4.00 4.09 2.70
C ASN A 329 -5.12 5.15 2.78
N GLU A 330 -6.26 4.83 3.40
CA GLU A 330 -7.33 5.82 3.59
C GLU A 330 -6.84 6.98 4.46
N ILE A 331 -5.91 6.75 5.39
CA ILE A 331 -5.39 7.78 6.27
C ILE A 331 -4.22 8.52 5.60
N VAL A 332 -4.43 9.80 5.32
CA VAL A 332 -3.45 10.72 4.73
C VAL A 332 -3.11 11.78 5.76
N LYS A 333 -1.84 12.16 5.85
CA LYS A 333 -1.36 13.15 6.82
C LYS A 333 -1.15 14.50 6.13
N ILE A 334 -1.91 15.51 6.55
CA ILE A 334 -1.83 16.90 6.06
C ILE A 334 -1.14 17.75 7.14
N ASP A 335 0.04 18.30 6.83
CA ASP A 335 0.92 19.03 7.75
C ASP A 335 1.24 18.29 9.07
N GLY A 336 1.16 16.96 9.05
CA GLY A 336 1.33 16.09 10.22
C GLY A 336 0.04 15.74 10.97
N THR A 337 -1.13 16.16 10.49
CA THR A 337 -2.45 15.76 11.03
C THR A 337 -3.03 14.63 10.19
N PRO A 338 -3.31 13.44 10.75
CA PRO A 338 -4.00 12.36 10.02
C PRO A 338 -5.47 12.71 9.76
N ILE A 339 -5.92 12.53 8.52
CA ILE A 339 -7.29 12.79 8.05
C ILE A 339 -7.63 11.69 7.03
N ARG A 340 -8.90 11.30 6.92
CA ARG A 340 -9.33 10.38 5.86
C ARG A 340 -9.26 11.06 4.49
N ALA A 341 -8.66 10.40 3.52
CA ALA A 341 -8.60 10.81 2.13
C ALA A 341 -9.99 11.10 1.54
N GLN A 342 -11.00 10.30 1.91
CA GLN A 342 -12.38 10.54 1.47
C GLN A 342 -12.96 11.87 1.98
N ASP A 343 -12.56 12.32 3.16
CA ASP A 343 -13.08 13.55 3.77
C ASP A 343 -12.33 14.77 3.21
N ILE A 344 -11.01 14.66 3.03
CA ILE A 344 -10.22 15.63 2.24
C ILE A 344 -10.82 15.79 0.84
N LEU A 345 -11.17 14.70 0.15
CA LEU A 345 -11.73 14.73 -1.20
C LEU A 345 -13.14 15.34 -1.27
N ARG A 346 -13.91 15.34 -0.17
CA ARG A 346 -15.24 15.97 -0.08
C ARG A 346 -15.19 17.44 0.34
N ASP A 347 -14.10 17.88 0.98
CA ASP A 347 -13.94 19.23 1.50
C ASP A 347 -13.91 20.30 0.38
N PRO A 348 -14.58 21.46 0.54
CA PRO A 348 -14.64 22.51 -0.48
C PRO A 348 -13.28 23.11 -0.89
N VAL A 349 -12.25 22.96 -0.06
CA VAL A 349 -10.93 23.59 -0.22
C VAL A 349 -9.82 22.54 -0.32
N MET A 350 -9.78 21.59 0.60
CA MET A 350 -8.71 20.60 0.73
C MET A 350 -8.75 19.53 -0.36
N TYR A 351 -9.87 19.36 -1.09
CA TYR A 351 -9.94 18.36 -2.17
C TYR A 351 -8.83 18.56 -3.22
N LYS A 352 -8.35 19.79 -3.42
CA LYS A 352 -7.27 20.12 -4.37
C LYS A 352 -5.90 19.53 -3.97
N LEU A 353 -5.76 19.09 -2.72
CA LEU A 353 -4.60 18.34 -2.24
C LEU A 353 -4.58 16.92 -2.81
N LEU A 354 -5.72 16.25 -2.95
CA LEU A 354 -5.77 14.85 -3.40
C LEU A 354 -6.41 14.64 -4.79
N SER A 355 -7.15 15.60 -5.33
CA SER A 355 -7.63 15.62 -6.71
C SER A 355 -7.19 16.90 -7.40
N ASP A 356 -7.07 16.90 -8.72
CA ASP A 356 -6.78 18.09 -9.52
C ASP A 356 -7.98 18.54 -10.38
N GLU A 357 -9.14 17.89 -10.22
CA GLU A 357 -10.42 18.28 -10.82
C GLU A 357 -10.92 19.67 -10.36
N ASN A 358 -12.05 20.13 -10.91
CA ASN A 358 -12.58 21.49 -10.68
C ASN A 358 -13.59 21.58 -9.52
N SER A 359 -13.90 20.48 -8.85
CA SER A 359 -14.88 20.44 -7.74
C SER A 359 -14.61 19.28 -6.77
N PRO A 360 -15.02 19.39 -5.49
CA PRO A 360 -14.91 18.32 -4.50
C PRO A 360 -15.67 17.05 -4.89
N MET A 361 -15.03 15.91 -4.63
CA MET A 361 -15.50 14.58 -5.02
C MET A 361 -16.53 14.04 -4.02
N SER A 362 -17.78 14.48 -4.18
CA SER A 362 -18.90 14.06 -3.31
C SER A 362 -19.21 12.54 -3.31
N GLN A 363 -18.60 11.75 -4.20
CA GLN A 363 -18.58 10.28 -4.15
C GLN A 363 -17.14 9.78 -4.44
N PRO A 364 -16.24 9.75 -3.44
CA PRO A 364 -14.83 9.39 -3.60
C PRO A 364 -14.62 7.86 -3.57
N CYS A 365 -15.53 7.12 -4.21
CA CYS A 365 -15.56 5.67 -4.24
C CYS A 365 -16.48 5.15 -5.37
N TYR A 366 -16.29 3.89 -5.75
CA TYR A 366 -17.28 3.12 -6.48
C TYR A 366 -18.34 2.54 -5.53
N LYS A 367 -19.49 2.15 -6.09
CA LYS A 367 -20.53 1.37 -5.39
C LYS A 367 -20.47 -0.07 -5.88
N TYR A 368 -20.61 -1.04 -4.97
CA TYR A 368 -20.38 -2.47 -5.20
C TYR A 368 -21.33 -3.35 -4.36
#